data_AF-A0A9W6N416-F1
#
_entry.id   AF-A0A9W6N416-F1
#
_cell.length_a   1.000
_cell.length_b   1.000
_cell.length_c   1.000
_cell.angle_alpha   90.00
_cell.angle_beta   90.00
_cell.angle_gamma   90.00
#
_symmetry.space_group_name_H-M   'P 1'
#
loop_
_entity.id
_entity.type
_entity.pdbx_description
1 polymer ?
#
loop_
_entity_poly.entity_id
_entity_poly.type
_entity_poly.pdbx_seq_one_letter_code
_entity_poly.pdbx_strand_id
1 'polypeptide(L)'
;MNAIPPDQSRETIFVTHAAPEDNEFALWLSSKLTIAGYRVWIDRRRLRGGNDTWNEIDQVLRHHAIKQIVVFSEHVRKPGVATELGIGSIVRNQLDDPDFMIAVRIADVAYSNAPPEFVRTNILNGYPNWHDCLADLFKALEPVQPKPHPDQDALRRIVEAREDGRRFVLQEPERLLTNWFTLSPPPRVRYYRYEGLQDRLKPWLAACHMPHVQVGGGRLIASFADPVALSAAGPFPLPFELLHDLDFEAFVSGEALGPYVDRRAATNDVVNLLRQHFDVVAAAKGLRPLRYASGETGWYFPDGLATDDRISFVAPDGRRIRRTVAGKFKSLRWRLCLLAKPRLWPEPMFRIHGNVALSDGAGLLDGERAHARRRRLTRSWWNDVWRDRLLCAMRFLAEPGDRIELATNGERFGLTTWPTTIEFPVSYAADDPEPPSEENDRGDIVPSPEFSATFDDPESDDE
;
A
#
# COMPACT_ATOMS: atom_id res chain seq x y z
N MET A 1 -47.91 -29.92 -27.89
CA MET A 1 -46.64 -30.58 -27.52
C MET A 1 -45.55 -29.53 -27.53
N ASN A 2 -45.01 -29.23 -26.35
CA ASN A 2 -43.57 -29.07 -26.10
C ASN A 2 -43.44 -29.14 -24.58
N ALA A 3 -43.27 -30.37 -24.10
CA ALA A 3 -42.95 -30.63 -22.72
C ALA A 3 -41.63 -29.94 -22.39
N ILE A 4 -41.63 -29.17 -21.30
CA ILE A 4 -40.41 -28.62 -20.69
C ILE A 4 -39.51 -29.83 -20.38
N PRO A 5 -38.25 -29.84 -20.83
CA PRO A 5 -37.35 -30.95 -20.55
C PRO A 5 -37.19 -31.13 -19.03
N PRO A 6 -37.12 -32.37 -18.53
CA PRO A 6 -36.98 -32.62 -17.11
C PRO A 6 -35.58 -32.20 -16.64
N ASP A 7 -35.57 -31.38 -15.60
CA ASP A 7 -34.45 -31.12 -14.67
C ASP A 7 -33.14 -30.55 -15.25
N GLN A 8 -33.11 -29.23 -15.51
CA GLN A 8 -31.90 -28.48 -15.15
C GLN A 8 -31.95 -28.29 -13.63
N SER A 9 -31.05 -28.94 -12.91
CA SER A 9 -31.01 -28.88 -11.45
C SER A 9 -30.94 -27.43 -10.98
N ARG A 10 -32.03 -26.95 -10.37
CA ARG A 10 -32.06 -25.66 -9.68
C ARG A 10 -31.11 -25.75 -8.49
N GLU A 11 -30.03 -24.99 -8.53
CA GLU A 11 -28.96 -25.08 -7.55
C GLU A 11 -28.63 -23.74 -6.90
N THR A 12 -29.21 -22.64 -7.40
CA THR A 12 -28.79 -21.29 -7.05
C THR A 12 -29.73 -20.67 -6.02
N ILE A 13 -29.21 -20.14 -4.92
CA ILE A 13 -29.95 -19.22 -4.06
C ILE A 13 -29.83 -17.82 -4.67
N PHE A 14 -30.97 -17.24 -5.04
CA PHE A 14 -31.03 -15.89 -5.59
C PHE A 14 -31.27 -14.88 -4.46
N VAL A 15 -30.45 -13.82 -4.35
CA VAL A 15 -30.64 -12.76 -3.35
C VAL A 15 -31.14 -11.48 -4.02
N THR A 16 -32.45 -11.23 -3.86
CA THR A 16 -33.12 -10.00 -4.27
C THR A 16 -32.86 -8.90 -3.24
N HIS A 17 -32.32 -7.78 -3.68
CA HIS A 17 -31.95 -6.65 -2.82
C HIS A 17 -32.00 -5.33 -3.59
N ALA A 18 -32.18 -4.20 -2.91
CA ALA A 18 -32.16 -2.90 -3.56
C ALA A 18 -30.73 -2.40 -3.79
N ALA A 19 -30.24 -2.42 -5.03
CA ALA A 19 -28.93 -1.87 -5.36
C ALA A 19 -28.98 -0.33 -5.61
N PRO A 20 -28.02 0.45 -5.07
CA PRO A 20 -26.85 0.04 -4.29
C PRO A 20 -27.05 -0.07 -2.77
N GLU A 21 -28.20 0.31 -2.22
CA GLU A 21 -28.41 0.58 -0.79
C GLU A 21 -28.25 -0.66 0.09
N ASP A 22 -28.75 -1.82 -0.36
CA ASP A 22 -28.70 -3.08 0.37
C ASP A 22 -27.46 -3.94 0.02
N ASN A 23 -26.54 -3.43 -0.81
CA ASN A 23 -25.41 -4.19 -1.34
C ASN A 23 -24.51 -4.77 -0.23
N GLU A 24 -24.32 -4.03 0.86
CA GLU A 24 -23.45 -4.46 1.96
C GLU A 24 -24.01 -5.72 2.63
N PHE A 25 -25.30 -5.71 2.97
CA PHE A 25 -25.98 -6.87 3.53
C PHE A 25 -26.00 -8.04 2.53
N ALA A 26 -26.35 -7.78 1.27
CA ALA A 26 -26.41 -8.82 0.23
C ALA A 26 -25.05 -9.52 0.03
N LEU A 27 -23.94 -8.75 0.03
CA LEU A 27 -22.58 -9.28 -0.05
C LEU A 27 -22.18 -10.06 1.22
N TRP A 28 -22.54 -9.55 2.40
CA TRP A 28 -22.30 -10.24 3.65
C TRP A 28 -23.03 -11.58 3.68
N LEU A 29 -24.33 -11.59 3.37
CA LEU A 29 -25.16 -12.78 3.37
C LEU A 29 -24.69 -13.79 2.32
N SER A 30 -24.40 -13.33 1.09
CA SER A 30 -23.89 -14.22 0.05
C SER A 30 -22.60 -14.92 0.48
N SER A 31 -21.72 -14.20 1.19
CA SER A 31 -20.48 -14.78 1.71
C SER A 31 -20.75 -15.88 2.73
N LYS A 32 -21.68 -15.67 3.67
CA LYS A 32 -22.05 -16.69 4.67
C LYS A 32 -22.68 -17.94 4.03
N LEU A 33 -23.58 -17.75 3.09
CA LEU A 33 -24.22 -18.84 2.35
C LEU A 33 -23.21 -19.62 1.48
N THR A 34 -22.30 -18.93 0.78
CA THR A 34 -21.26 -19.60 -0.01
C THR A 34 -20.28 -20.40 0.86
N ILE A 35 -19.93 -19.90 2.05
CA ILE A 35 -19.10 -20.66 3.02
C ILE A 35 -19.81 -21.94 3.47
N ALA A 36 -21.14 -21.87 3.67
CA ALA A 36 -21.97 -23.03 3.98
C ALA A 36 -22.18 -23.99 2.79
N GLY A 37 -21.60 -23.68 1.62
CA GLY A 37 -21.62 -24.55 0.44
C GLY A 37 -22.76 -24.26 -0.54
N TYR A 38 -23.53 -23.18 -0.34
CA TYR A 38 -24.58 -22.81 -1.28
C TYR A 38 -24.03 -22.04 -2.49
N ARG A 39 -24.55 -22.33 -3.68
CA ARG A 39 -24.34 -21.50 -4.86
C ARG A 39 -25.25 -20.29 -4.77
N VAL A 40 -24.68 -19.09 -4.71
CA VAL A 40 -25.44 -17.85 -4.49
C VAL A 40 -25.28 -16.92 -5.69
N TRP A 41 -26.37 -16.30 -6.11
CA TRP A 41 -26.38 -15.24 -7.11
C TRP A 41 -26.96 -13.96 -6.50
N ILE A 42 -26.25 -12.85 -6.67
CA ILE A 42 -26.70 -11.51 -6.27
C ILE A 42 -26.41 -10.54 -7.42
N ASP A 43 -27.24 -9.51 -7.63
CA ASP A 43 -26.95 -8.44 -8.59
C ASP A 43 -25.74 -7.61 -8.12
N ARG A 44 -24.55 -8.00 -8.58
CA ARG A 44 -23.31 -7.26 -8.33
C ARG A 44 -23.08 -6.32 -9.51
N ARG A 45 -23.54 -5.08 -9.42
CA ARG A 45 -23.18 -4.06 -10.41
C ARG A 45 -21.65 -3.96 -10.57
N ARG A 46 -21.10 -4.63 -11.59
CA ARG A 46 -19.88 -4.27 -12.29
C ARG A 46 -20.29 -3.99 -13.72
N LEU A 47 -20.44 -2.71 -14.02
CA LEU A 47 -20.64 -2.15 -15.36
C LEU A 47 -19.62 -2.75 -16.35
N ARG A 48 -19.96 -3.86 -16.98
CA ARG A 48 -19.43 -4.23 -18.30
C ARG A 48 -20.49 -3.72 -19.28
N GLY A 49 -20.23 -2.56 -19.89
CA GLY A 49 -21.15 -1.98 -20.85
C GLY A 49 -21.43 -2.94 -22.00
N GLY A 50 -22.70 -3.10 -22.37
CA GLY A 50 -23.12 -3.75 -23.63
C GLY A 50 -24.13 -4.90 -23.54
N ASN A 51 -24.41 -5.48 -22.36
CA ASN A 51 -25.37 -6.59 -22.23
C ASN A 51 -26.67 -6.18 -21.53
N ASP A 52 -27.79 -6.72 -22.00
CA ASP A 52 -29.12 -6.55 -21.43
C ASP A 52 -29.23 -7.35 -20.11
N THR A 53 -28.89 -6.69 -19.01
CA THR A 53 -28.79 -7.26 -17.64
C THR A 53 -30.10 -7.86 -17.15
N TRP A 54 -31.23 -7.44 -17.71
CA TRP A 54 -32.55 -7.94 -17.34
C TRP A 54 -32.79 -9.37 -17.81
N ASN A 55 -32.24 -9.76 -18.96
CA ASN A 55 -32.40 -11.13 -19.46
C ASN A 55 -31.68 -12.15 -18.56
N GLU A 56 -30.54 -11.76 -17.97
CA GLU A 56 -29.80 -12.65 -17.06
C GLU A 56 -30.52 -12.82 -15.72
N ILE A 57 -31.05 -11.74 -15.12
CA ILE A 57 -31.84 -11.80 -13.88
C ILE A 57 -33.06 -12.72 -14.07
N ASP A 58 -33.83 -12.49 -15.13
CA ASP A 58 -35.02 -13.29 -15.44
C ASP A 58 -34.64 -14.76 -15.67
N GLN A 59 -33.58 -15.03 -16.43
CA GLN A 59 -33.10 -16.38 -16.69
C GLN A 59 -32.69 -17.11 -15.41
N VAL A 60 -31.88 -16.48 -14.55
CA VAL A 60 -31.41 -17.10 -13.30
C VAL A 60 -32.57 -17.37 -12.36
N LEU A 61 -33.44 -16.38 -12.13
CA LEU A 61 -34.55 -16.53 -11.20
C LEU A 61 -35.58 -17.55 -11.70
N ARG A 62 -35.87 -17.59 -13.01
CA ARG A 62 -36.82 -18.54 -13.59
C ARG A 62 -36.29 -19.95 -13.74
N HIS A 63 -35.01 -20.15 -14.05
CA HIS A 63 -34.52 -21.46 -14.47
C HIS A 63 -33.46 -22.06 -13.56
N HIS A 64 -32.74 -21.26 -12.78
CA HIS A 64 -31.60 -21.73 -11.97
C HIS A 64 -31.82 -21.59 -10.45
N ALA A 65 -32.73 -20.70 -10.03
CA ALA A 65 -32.98 -20.44 -8.63
C ALA A 65 -33.72 -21.61 -7.96
N ILE A 66 -33.19 -22.13 -6.85
CA ILE A 66 -33.84 -23.11 -5.98
C ILE A 66 -34.63 -22.44 -4.85
N LYS A 67 -34.12 -21.31 -4.35
CA LYS A 67 -34.78 -20.44 -3.38
C LYS A 67 -34.45 -18.98 -3.71
N GLN A 68 -35.35 -18.08 -3.36
CA GLN A 68 -35.16 -16.64 -3.44
C GLN A 68 -35.15 -16.06 -2.03
N ILE A 69 -34.05 -15.44 -1.63
CA ILE A 69 -33.97 -14.66 -0.40
C ILE A 69 -34.20 -13.20 -0.76
N VAL A 70 -35.16 -12.56 -0.08
CA VAL A 70 -35.53 -11.17 -0.32
C VAL A 70 -35.08 -10.33 0.86
N VAL A 71 -34.22 -9.36 0.59
CA VAL A 71 -33.78 -8.36 1.56
C VAL A 71 -34.90 -7.33 1.74
N PHE A 72 -35.43 -7.26 2.96
CA PHE A 72 -36.50 -6.35 3.34
C PHE A 72 -35.94 -5.15 4.11
N SER A 73 -35.76 -4.05 3.39
CA SER A 73 -35.42 -2.71 3.88
C SER A 73 -36.46 -1.68 3.44
N GLU A 74 -36.27 -0.41 3.77
CA GLU A 74 -37.08 0.71 3.29
C GLU A 74 -37.08 0.86 1.75
N HIS A 75 -36.15 0.21 1.07
CA HIS A 75 -35.96 0.26 -0.38
C HIS A 75 -36.60 -0.91 -1.14
N VAL A 76 -37.27 -1.84 -0.45
CA VAL A 76 -37.88 -3.05 -1.06
C VAL A 76 -38.89 -2.75 -2.18
N ARG A 77 -39.41 -1.52 -2.25
CA ARG A 77 -40.40 -1.08 -3.26
C ARG A 77 -39.77 -0.54 -4.55
N LYS A 78 -38.44 -0.56 -4.69
CA LYS A 78 -37.81 -0.12 -5.93
C LYS A 78 -38.30 -0.95 -7.14
N PRO A 79 -38.43 -0.34 -8.35
CA PRO A 79 -38.96 -1.04 -9.52
C PRO A 79 -38.22 -2.34 -9.88
N GLY A 80 -36.90 -2.37 -9.67
CA GLY A 80 -36.08 -3.56 -9.88
C GLY A 80 -36.51 -4.73 -8.98
N VAL A 81 -36.54 -4.47 -7.68
CA VAL A 81 -36.95 -5.43 -6.64
C VAL A 81 -38.40 -5.88 -6.84
N ALA A 82 -39.31 -4.94 -7.15
CA ALA A 82 -40.72 -5.27 -7.41
C ALA A 82 -40.90 -6.23 -8.60
N THR A 83 -40.11 -6.04 -9.66
CA THR A 83 -40.11 -6.96 -10.81
C THR A 83 -39.61 -8.35 -10.42
N GLU A 84 -38.51 -8.43 -9.65
CA GLU A 84 -37.97 -9.70 -9.15
C GLU A 84 -38.94 -10.43 -8.19
N LEU A 85 -39.68 -9.70 -7.35
CA LEU A 85 -40.74 -10.26 -6.51
C LEU A 85 -41.89 -10.85 -7.32
N GLY A 86 -42.28 -10.15 -8.39
CA GLY A 86 -43.29 -10.63 -9.33
C GLY A 86 -42.87 -11.93 -10.04
N ILE A 87 -41.64 -11.98 -10.54
CA ILE A 87 -41.07 -13.20 -11.15
C ILE A 87 -40.99 -14.32 -10.10
N GLY A 88 -40.51 -14.02 -8.90
CA GLY A 88 -40.43 -14.94 -7.77
C GLY A 88 -41.78 -15.57 -7.43
N SER A 89 -42.84 -14.77 -7.40
CA SER A 89 -44.21 -15.23 -7.16
C SER A 89 -44.71 -16.17 -8.25
N ILE A 90 -44.37 -15.92 -9.52
CA ILE A 90 -44.70 -16.82 -10.63
C ILE A 90 -43.97 -18.15 -10.46
N VAL A 91 -42.66 -18.11 -10.17
CA VAL A 91 -41.84 -19.31 -9.98
C VAL A 91 -42.30 -20.13 -8.78
N ARG A 92 -42.61 -19.48 -7.65
CA ARG A 92 -43.19 -20.09 -6.45
C ARG A 92 -44.42 -20.95 -6.79
N ASN A 93 -45.35 -20.38 -7.57
CA ASN A 93 -46.57 -21.08 -7.98
C ASN A 93 -46.30 -22.19 -9.00
N GLN A 94 -45.33 -22.00 -9.91
CA GLN A 94 -44.95 -23.02 -10.90
C GLN A 94 -44.27 -24.24 -10.27
N LEU A 95 -43.52 -24.03 -9.19
CA LEU A 95 -42.81 -25.09 -8.46
C LEU A 95 -43.66 -25.75 -7.37
N ASP A 96 -44.84 -25.20 -7.08
CA ASP A 96 -45.67 -25.61 -5.93
C ASP A 96 -44.89 -25.63 -4.60
N ASP A 97 -43.98 -24.65 -4.44
CA ASP A 97 -43.08 -24.54 -3.30
C ASP A 97 -43.45 -23.27 -2.50
N PRO A 98 -44.28 -23.38 -1.44
CA PRO A 98 -44.73 -22.21 -0.67
C PRO A 98 -43.56 -21.47 0.00
N ASP A 99 -42.45 -22.16 0.25
CA ASP A 99 -41.26 -21.65 0.92
C ASP A 99 -40.18 -21.20 -0.09
N PHE A 100 -40.52 -21.04 -1.38
CA PHE A 100 -39.56 -20.60 -2.40
C PHE A 100 -38.97 -19.22 -2.08
N MET A 101 -39.79 -18.31 -1.56
CA MET A 101 -39.42 -16.93 -1.24
C MET A 101 -39.26 -16.77 0.28
N ILE A 102 -38.08 -16.36 0.74
CA ILE A 102 -37.75 -16.18 2.15
C ILE A 102 -37.39 -14.71 2.38
N ALA A 103 -38.17 -13.99 3.19
CA ALA A 103 -37.88 -12.59 3.49
C ALA A 103 -36.99 -12.44 4.73
N VAL A 104 -36.00 -11.53 4.64
CA VAL A 104 -35.11 -11.17 5.75
C VAL A 104 -35.16 -9.66 5.97
N ARG A 105 -35.70 -9.22 7.11
CA ARG A 105 -35.75 -7.81 7.55
C ARG A 105 -34.38 -7.35 8.04
N ILE A 106 -33.83 -6.28 7.47
CA ILE A 106 -32.46 -5.81 7.77
C ILE A 106 -32.38 -4.38 8.32
N ALA A 107 -33.50 -3.66 8.34
CA ALA A 107 -33.59 -2.28 8.78
C ALA A 107 -34.79 -2.07 9.72
N ASP A 108 -34.87 -0.90 10.36
CA ASP A 108 -35.98 -0.54 11.25
C ASP A 108 -37.26 -0.20 10.48
N VAL A 109 -37.82 -1.21 9.83
CA VAL A 109 -39.03 -1.09 9.01
C VAL A 109 -40.15 -1.90 9.66
N ALA A 110 -41.34 -1.33 9.80
CA ALA A 110 -42.47 -2.08 10.35
C ALA A 110 -42.83 -3.28 9.46
N TYR A 111 -43.13 -4.43 10.06
CA TYR A 111 -43.59 -5.64 9.34
C TYR A 111 -44.83 -5.37 8.47
N SER A 112 -45.68 -4.40 8.85
CA SER A 112 -46.83 -3.96 8.05
C SER A 112 -46.47 -3.36 6.70
N ASN A 113 -45.20 -2.96 6.49
CA ASN A 113 -44.71 -2.42 5.23
C ASN A 113 -44.15 -3.50 4.30
N ALA A 114 -44.18 -4.77 4.71
CA ALA A 114 -43.70 -5.88 3.90
C ALA A 114 -44.44 -5.95 2.55
N PRO A 115 -43.76 -6.38 1.47
CA PRO A 115 -44.41 -6.66 0.20
C PRO A 115 -45.61 -7.63 0.36
N PRO A 116 -46.67 -7.49 -0.48
CA PRO A 116 -47.86 -8.34 -0.41
C PRO A 116 -47.56 -9.85 -0.41
N GLU A 117 -46.46 -10.24 -1.07
CA GLU A 117 -45.97 -11.62 -1.17
C GLU A 117 -45.66 -12.25 0.19
N PHE A 118 -45.36 -11.44 1.20
CA PHE A 118 -44.92 -11.88 2.53
C PHE A 118 -45.92 -11.62 3.66
N VAL A 119 -47.11 -11.09 3.36
CA VAL A 119 -48.12 -10.75 4.39
C VAL A 119 -48.57 -11.96 5.21
N ARG A 120 -48.50 -13.17 4.63
CA ARG A 120 -48.92 -14.43 5.26
C ARG A 120 -47.75 -15.37 5.59
N THR A 121 -46.51 -14.92 5.40
CA THR A 121 -45.32 -15.75 5.60
C THR A 121 -44.51 -15.24 6.79
N ASN A 122 -43.69 -16.10 7.38
CA ASN A 122 -42.74 -15.65 8.39
C ASN A 122 -41.64 -14.79 7.75
N ILE A 123 -41.30 -13.65 8.37
CA ILE A 123 -40.21 -12.78 7.94
C ILE A 123 -39.10 -12.89 8.98
N LEU A 124 -37.93 -13.39 8.55
CA LEU A 124 -36.78 -13.51 9.42
C LEU A 124 -36.27 -12.11 9.80
N ASN A 125 -35.79 -11.94 11.02
CA ASN A 125 -35.36 -10.63 11.52
C ASN A 125 -33.84 -10.60 11.75
N GLY A 126 -33.14 -9.80 10.95
CA GLY A 126 -31.71 -9.49 11.09
C GLY A 126 -31.46 -8.06 11.56
N TYR A 127 -32.46 -7.37 12.11
CA TYR A 127 -32.29 -6.03 12.71
C TYR A 127 -32.49 -6.09 14.23
N PRO A 128 -31.62 -5.46 15.05
CA PRO A 128 -30.51 -4.59 14.65
C PRO A 128 -29.22 -5.34 14.27
N ASN A 129 -29.10 -6.64 14.52
CA ASN A 129 -27.90 -7.42 14.20
C ASN A 129 -28.18 -8.45 13.09
N TRP A 130 -27.47 -8.34 11.98
CA TRP A 130 -27.65 -9.21 10.81
C TRP A 130 -27.47 -10.71 11.13
N HIS A 131 -26.59 -11.04 12.09
CA HIS A 131 -26.32 -12.42 12.46
C HIS A 131 -27.55 -13.15 13.02
N ASP A 132 -28.48 -12.41 13.63
CA ASP A 132 -29.63 -12.98 14.35
C ASP A 132 -30.57 -13.77 13.42
N CYS A 133 -30.62 -13.43 12.12
CA CYS A 133 -31.45 -14.16 11.16
C CYS A 133 -30.81 -15.45 10.62
N LEU A 134 -29.51 -15.66 10.79
CA LEU A 134 -28.79 -16.73 10.08
C LEU A 134 -29.21 -18.13 10.52
N ALA A 135 -29.42 -18.35 11.82
CA ALA A 135 -29.80 -19.66 12.34
C ALA A 135 -31.14 -20.13 11.73
N ASP A 136 -32.15 -19.26 11.77
CA ASP A 136 -33.47 -19.54 11.20
C ASP A 136 -33.43 -19.61 9.67
N LEU A 137 -32.57 -18.81 9.02
CA LEU A 137 -32.38 -18.88 7.58
C LEU A 137 -31.76 -20.22 7.15
N PHE A 138 -30.72 -20.69 7.84
CA PHE A 138 -30.13 -22.00 7.55
C PHE A 138 -31.13 -23.12 7.80
N LYS A 139 -31.96 -23.02 8.84
CA LYS A 139 -33.06 -23.96 9.07
C LYS A 139 -34.08 -23.98 7.93
N ALA A 140 -34.43 -22.81 7.39
CA ALA A 140 -35.31 -22.71 6.21
C ALA A 140 -34.66 -23.28 4.93
N LEU A 141 -33.32 -23.31 4.88
CA LEU A 141 -32.54 -23.85 3.77
C LEU A 141 -32.09 -25.30 3.96
N GLU A 142 -32.38 -25.96 5.09
CA GLU A 142 -32.05 -27.38 5.32
C GLU A 142 -32.54 -28.33 4.21
N PRO A 143 -33.74 -28.15 3.61
CA PRO A 143 -34.18 -28.99 2.49
C PRO A 143 -33.30 -28.82 1.23
N VAL A 144 -32.61 -27.69 1.10
CA VAL A 144 -31.68 -27.42 0.01
C VAL A 144 -30.34 -28.05 0.38
N GLN A 145 -30.07 -29.27 -0.09
CA GLN A 145 -28.76 -29.89 0.11
C GLN A 145 -27.67 -29.11 -0.65
N PRO A 146 -26.72 -28.45 0.03
CA PRO A 146 -25.70 -27.66 -0.64
C PRO A 146 -24.76 -28.56 -1.43
N LYS A 147 -24.47 -28.18 -2.68
CA LYS A 147 -23.39 -28.79 -3.48
C LYS A 147 -22.16 -27.89 -3.37
N PRO A 148 -21.00 -28.39 -2.91
CA PRO A 148 -19.80 -27.58 -2.71
C PRO A 148 -19.44 -26.78 -3.96
N HIS A 149 -19.29 -25.46 -3.80
CA HIS A 149 -18.82 -24.59 -4.87
C HIS A 149 -17.28 -24.72 -5.00
N PRO A 150 -16.69 -24.72 -6.22
CA PRO A 150 -15.24 -24.84 -6.41
C PRO A 150 -14.42 -23.82 -5.59
N ASP A 151 -14.97 -22.62 -5.41
CA ASP A 151 -14.32 -21.53 -4.67
C ASP A 151 -14.62 -21.50 -3.16
N GLN A 152 -15.38 -22.47 -2.61
CA GLN A 152 -15.85 -22.45 -1.22
C GLN A 152 -14.69 -22.31 -0.23
N ASP A 153 -13.63 -23.09 -0.37
CA ASP A 153 -12.48 -23.06 0.53
C ASP A 153 -11.68 -21.77 0.43
N ALA A 154 -11.49 -21.25 -0.79
CA ALA A 154 -10.78 -20.00 -1.00
C ALA A 154 -11.56 -18.82 -0.40
N LEU A 155 -12.87 -18.77 -0.62
CA LEU A 155 -13.73 -17.73 -0.10
C LEU A 155 -13.86 -17.81 1.43
N ARG A 156 -13.96 -19.03 1.97
CA ARG A 156 -13.94 -19.29 3.42
C ARG A 156 -12.66 -18.75 4.05
N ARG A 157 -11.48 -19.07 3.50
CA ARG A 157 -10.20 -18.52 3.99
C ARG A 157 -10.16 -17.00 3.96
N ILE A 158 -10.66 -16.37 2.89
CA ILE A 158 -10.68 -14.90 2.76
C ILE A 158 -11.61 -14.28 3.82
N VAL A 159 -12.79 -14.85 4.04
CA VAL A 159 -13.76 -14.32 5.00
C VAL A 159 -13.30 -14.57 6.44
N GLU A 160 -12.77 -15.76 6.74
CA GLU A 160 -12.15 -16.05 8.04
C GLU A 160 -11.01 -15.08 8.31
N ALA A 161 -10.09 -14.87 7.36
CA ALA A 161 -9.01 -13.88 7.52
C ALA A 161 -9.51 -12.45 7.74
N ARG A 162 -10.62 -12.06 7.09
CA ARG A 162 -11.23 -10.73 7.27
C ARG A 162 -11.91 -10.58 8.62
N GLU A 163 -12.62 -11.62 9.07
CA GLU A 163 -13.33 -11.63 10.35
C GLU A 163 -12.35 -11.74 11.52
N ASP A 164 -11.30 -12.56 11.38
CA ASP A 164 -10.17 -12.58 12.32
C ASP A 164 -9.48 -11.23 12.37
N GLY A 165 -9.18 -10.62 11.22
CA GLY A 165 -8.63 -9.26 11.17
C GLY A 165 -9.48 -8.20 11.88
N ARG A 166 -10.82 -8.36 11.93
CA ARG A 166 -11.73 -7.47 12.68
C ARG A 166 -11.69 -7.70 14.19
N ARG A 167 -11.43 -8.94 14.64
CA ARG A 167 -11.33 -9.27 16.08
C ARG A 167 -10.18 -8.57 16.77
N PHE A 168 -9.15 -8.21 16.02
CA PHE A 168 -7.98 -7.53 16.54
C PHE A 168 -8.05 -6.00 16.48
N VAL A 169 -9.14 -5.39 15.98
CA VAL A 169 -9.23 -3.92 15.93
C VAL A 169 -9.83 -3.39 17.24
N LEU A 170 -9.05 -2.60 17.97
CA LEU A 170 -9.48 -1.90 19.18
C LEU A 170 -9.90 -0.47 18.83
N GLN A 171 -10.97 0.02 19.47
CA GLN A 171 -11.42 1.41 19.35
C GLN A 171 -10.60 2.35 20.24
N GLU A 172 -9.27 2.24 20.15
CA GLU A 172 -8.31 3.03 20.91
C GLU A 172 -7.37 3.71 19.91
N PRO A 173 -7.22 5.04 19.96
CA PRO A 173 -6.30 5.72 19.06
C PRO A 173 -4.86 5.26 19.28
N GLU A 174 -4.11 5.05 18.21
CA GLU A 174 -2.68 4.77 18.27
C GLU A 174 -1.86 5.81 17.50
N ARG A 175 -0.61 6.00 17.94
CA ARG A 175 0.34 6.88 17.27
C ARG A 175 1.28 6.04 16.40
N LEU A 176 1.14 6.19 15.09
CA LEU A 176 1.95 5.50 14.09
C LEU A 176 3.14 6.33 13.64
N LEU A 177 4.24 5.65 13.32
CA LEU A 177 5.42 6.24 12.71
C LEU A 177 5.38 6.00 11.19
N THR A 178 5.59 7.07 10.44
CA THR A 178 5.77 6.98 8.99
C THR A 178 7.23 6.67 8.63
N ASN A 179 7.52 6.54 7.34
CA ASN A 179 8.88 6.65 6.80
C ASN A 179 9.15 8.03 6.16
N TRP A 180 8.44 9.05 6.65
CA TRP A 180 8.41 10.39 6.11
C TRP A 180 9.19 11.32 7.02
N PHE A 181 10.23 11.97 6.51
CA PHE A 181 11.10 12.86 7.27
C PHE A 181 10.90 14.29 6.77
N THR A 182 10.53 15.19 7.66
CA THR A 182 10.22 16.57 7.31
C THR A 182 11.48 17.26 6.80
N LEU A 183 11.36 17.91 5.64
CA LEU A 183 12.39 18.77 5.10
C LEU A 183 12.15 20.18 5.61
N SER A 184 13.13 20.77 6.28
CA SER A 184 13.24 22.22 6.32
C SER A 184 13.84 22.62 4.98
N PRO A 185 13.07 23.26 4.09
CA PRO A 185 13.51 23.52 2.73
C PRO A 185 14.64 24.57 2.70
N PRO A 186 15.45 24.60 1.63
CA PRO A 186 16.32 25.75 1.39
C PRO A 186 15.45 27.00 1.20
N PRO A 187 15.95 28.19 1.57
CA PRO A 187 15.16 29.41 1.42
C PRO A 187 14.95 29.78 -0.04
N ARG A 188 15.90 29.44 -0.92
CA ARG A 188 15.93 29.91 -2.31
C ARG A 188 16.37 28.84 -3.29
N VAL A 189 15.88 28.97 -4.52
CA VAL A 189 16.36 28.22 -5.70
C VAL A 189 16.95 29.22 -6.69
N ARG A 190 18.23 29.04 -7.01
CA ARG A 190 19.00 29.98 -7.83
C ARG A 190 19.32 29.39 -9.19
N TYR A 191 19.21 30.22 -10.22
CA TYR A 191 19.47 29.84 -11.60
C TYR A 191 20.57 30.73 -12.17
N TYR A 192 21.62 30.07 -12.63
CA TYR A 192 22.84 30.69 -13.08
C TYR A 192 23.07 30.45 -14.56
N ARG A 193 23.37 31.50 -15.30
CA ARG A 193 23.79 31.42 -16.70
C ARG A 193 25.31 31.41 -16.79
N TYR A 194 25.82 30.49 -17.60
CA TYR A 194 27.22 30.50 -18.01
C TYR A 194 27.35 30.94 -19.46
N GLU A 195 27.98 32.09 -19.72
CA GLU A 195 28.12 32.65 -21.07
C GLU A 195 29.34 32.13 -21.87
N GLY A 196 30.21 31.34 -21.23
CA GLY A 196 31.42 30.82 -21.87
C GLY A 196 31.20 29.61 -22.79
N LEU A 197 32.30 29.03 -23.25
CA LEU A 197 32.29 27.87 -24.16
C LEU A 197 31.76 26.60 -23.48
N GLN A 198 30.84 25.88 -24.15
CA GLN A 198 30.25 24.64 -23.61
C GLN A 198 31.29 23.56 -23.30
N ASP A 199 32.39 23.50 -24.06
CA ASP A 199 33.46 22.53 -23.85
C ASP A 199 34.21 22.73 -22.53
N ARG A 200 34.08 23.92 -21.92
CA ARG A 200 34.55 24.16 -20.54
C ARG A 200 33.49 23.81 -19.50
N LEU A 201 32.21 24.05 -19.81
CA LEU A 201 31.11 23.80 -18.88
C LEU A 201 30.88 22.30 -18.64
N LYS A 202 30.88 21.47 -19.69
CA LYS A 202 30.59 20.03 -19.55
C LYS A 202 31.55 19.29 -18.62
N PRO A 203 32.90 19.41 -18.76
CA PRO A 203 33.84 18.79 -17.83
C PRO A 203 33.73 19.38 -16.42
N TRP A 204 33.43 20.67 -16.31
CA TRP A 204 33.24 21.32 -15.03
C TRP A 204 32.04 20.76 -14.27
N LEU A 205 30.88 20.62 -14.93
CA LEU A 205 29.67 20.03 -14.35
C LEU A 205 29.92 18.58 -13.91
N ALA A 206 30.63 17.79 -14.74
CA ALA A 206 30.96 16.40 -14.42
C ALA A 206 31.86 16.24 -13.18
N ALA A 207 32.69 17.24 -12.87
CA ALA A 207 33.59 17.25 -11.71
C ALA A 207 33.09 18.13 -10.55
N CYS A 208 31.94 18.78 -10.71
CA CYS A 208 31.37 19.67 -9.70
C CYS A 208 30.87 18.84 -8.51
N HIS A 209 31.36 19.14 -7.31
CA HIS A 209 30.96 18.45 -6.08
C HIS A 209 29.71 19.04 -5.43
N MET A 210 29.24 20.21 -5.89
CA MET A 210 28.01 20.82 -5.42
C MET A 210 26.81 20.31 -6.23
N PRO A 211 25.68 19.98 -5.58
CA PRO A 211 24.45 19.64 -6.27
C PRO A 211 23.99 20.71 -7.25
N HIS A 212 23.67 20.29 -8.46
CA HIS A 212 23.26 21.17 -9.55
C HIS A 212 22.43 20.43 -10.60
N VAL A 213 21.63 21.17 -11.36
CA VAL A 213 20.87 20.65 -12.51
C VAL A 213 21.05 21.56 -13.71
N GLN A 214 21.33 20.98 -14.87
CA GLN A 214 21.37 21.70 -16.13
C GLN A 214 19.95 21.79 -16.72
N VAL A 215 19.35 22.98 -16.69
CA VAL A 215 17.98 23.19 -17.14
C VAL A 215 17.92 23.13 -18.67
N GLY A 216 17.06 22.26 -19.20
CA GLY A 216 16.82 22.10 -20.64
C GLY A 216 18.05 21.70 -21.46
N GLY A 217 19.11 21.17 -20.84
CA GLY A 217 20.37 20.83 -21.52
C GLY A 217 21.16 22.05 -22.03
N GLY A 218 20.77 23.26 -21.61
CA GLY A 218 21.33 24.52 -22.07
C GLY A 218 22.48 25.06 -21.19
N ARG A 219 22.60 26.38 -21.12
CA ARG A 219 23.64 27.07 -20.32
C ARG A 219 23.15 27.54 -18.95
N LEU A 220 21.95 27.11 -18.55
CA LEU A 220 21.31 27.48 -17.30
C LEU A 220 21.48 26.36 -16.27
N ILE A 221 22.05 26.70 -15.12
CA ILE A 221 22.35 25.78 -14.04
C ILE A 221 21.53 26.17 -12.82
N ALA A 222 20.71 25.26 -12.32
CA ALA A 222 19.97 25.41 -11.07
C ALA A 222 20.80 24.87 -9.90
N SER A 223 20.81 25.56 -8.77
CA SER A 223 21.40 25.10 -7.50
C SER A 223 20.78 25.83 -6.32
N PHE A 224 20.89 25.25 -5.12
CA PHE A 224 20.60 25.97 -3.86
C PHE A 224 21.81 26.77 -3.36
N ALA A 225 23.01 26.51 -3.90
CA ALA A 225 24.22 27.21 -3.52
C ALA A 225 24.23 28.67 -4.02
N ASP A 226 24.92 29.54 -3.28
CA ASP A 226 25.23 30.91 -3.71
C ASP A 226 26.24 30.90 -4.90
N PRO A 227 26.37 32.01 -5.67
CA PRO A 227 27.21 32.02 -6.86
C PRO A 227 28.70 31.80 -6.57
N VAL A 228 29.20 32.24 -5.42
CA VAL A 228 30.61 32.09 -5.04
C VAL A 228 30.89 30.62 -4.74
N ALA A 229 30.03 30.00 -3.95
CA ALA A 229 30.08 28.57 -3.65
C ALA A 229 30.01 27.72 -4.91
N LEU A 230 29.02 27.99 -5.78
CA LEU A 230 28.87 27.24 -7.03
C LEU A 230 30.08 27.43 -7.93
N SER A 231 30.58 28.66 -8.10
CA SER A 231 31.75 28.93 -8.94
C SER A 231 32.98 28.12 -8.51
N ALA A 232 33.22 28.01 -7.20
CA ALA A 232 34.35 27.29 -6.62
C ALA A 232 34.15 25.76 -6.56
N ALA A 233 32.96 25.25 -6.89
CA ALA A 233 32.60 23.84 -6.69
C ALA A 233 33.20 22.87 -7.73
N GLY A 234 33.77 23.39 -8.82
CA GLY A 234 34.40 22.57 -9.85
C GLY A 234 35.93 22.61 -9.83
N PRO A 235 36.59 22.03 -10.84
CA PRO A 235 38.05 21.92 -10.91
C PRO A 235 38.77 23.27 -11.05
N PHE A 236 38.06 24.30 -11.52
CA PHE A 236 38.52 25.69 -11.61
C PHE A 236 37.30 26.61 -11.51
N PRO A 237 37.46 27.87 -11.07
CA PRO A 237 36.34 28.80 -10.96
C PRO A 237 35.74 29.12 -12.33
N LEU A 238 34.41 29.08 -12.43
CA LEU A 238 33.66 29.54 -13.60
C LEU A 238 32.77 30.74 -13.24
N PRO A 239 32.74 31.80 -14.06
CA PRO A 239 31.87 32.94 -13.83
C PRO A 239 30.42 32.57 -14.17
N PHE A 240 29.58 32.52 -13.13
CA PHE A 240 28.15 32.28 -13.24
C PHE A 240 27.40 33.58 -12.99
N GLU A 241 26.54 33.98 -13.92
CA GLU A 241 25.65 35.13 -13.78
C GLU A 241 24.33 34.65 -13.15
N LEU A 242 23.92 35.22 -12.03
CA LEU A 242 22.63 34.94 -11.41
C LEU A 242 21.50 35.56 -12.25
N LEU A 243 20.63 34.73 -12.82
CA LEU A 243 19.48 35.18 -13.61
C LEU A 243 18.18 35.18 -12.83
N HIS A 244 17.96 34.15 -12.02
CA HIS A 244 16.78 34.05 -11.17
C HIS A 244 17.19 33.65 -9.77
N ASP A 245 16.58 34.30 -8.80
CA ASP A 245 16.74 33.99 -7.39
C ASP A 245 15.34 33.92 -6.78
N LEU A 246 14.81 32.70 -6.66
CA LEU A 246 13.40 32.45 -6.35
C LEU A 246 13.25 31.98 -4.92
N ASP A 247 12.22 32.46 -4.24
CA ASP A 247 11.79 31.87 -2.98
C ASP A 247 11.33 30.42 -3.20
N PHE A 248 11.76 29.50 -2.33
CA PHE A 248 11.49 28.08 -2.51
C PHE A 248 9.99 27.77 -2.42
N GLU A 249 9.27 28.40 -1.49
CA GLU A 249 7.85 28.13 -1.29
C GLU A 249 7.03 28.62 -2.48
N ALA A 250 7.27 29.86 -2.92
CA ALA A 250 6.64 30.42 -4.12
C ALA A 250 6.96 29.60 -5.39
N PHE A 251 8.16 29.02 -5.48
CA PHE A 251 8.54 28.16 -6.59
C PHE A 251 7.76 26.83 -6.57
N VAL A 252 7.72 26.17 -5.41
CA VAL A 252 7.05 24.88 -5.25
C VAL A 252 5.53 25.01 -5.37
N SER A 253 4.92 26.10 -4.89
CA SER A 253 3.49 26.38 -5.04
C SER A 253 3.08 26.67 -6.49
N GLY A 254 4.05 27.07 -7.33
CA GLY A 254 3.84 27.42 -8.73
C GLY A 254 3.53 28.90 -8.97
N GLU A 255 3.64 29.74 -7.94
CA GLU A 255 3.48 31.20 -8.05
C GLU A 255 4.63 31.85 -8.82
N ALA A 256 5.85 31.35 -8.66
CA ALA A 256 7.04 31.86 -9.32
C ALA A 256 7.86 30.73 -9.96
N LEU A 257 7.59 30.42 -11.23
CA LEU A 257 8.26 29.32 -11.93
C LEU A 257 9.63 29.67 -12.53
N GLY A 258 10.07 30.93 -12.44
CA GLY A 258 11.37 31.37 -12.97
C GLY A 258 11.56 31.01 -14.45
N PRO A 259 12.55 30.16 -14.81
CA PRO A 259 12.81 29.83 -16.20
C PRO A 259 11.86 28.78 -16.79
N TYR A 260 10.95 28.19 -16.00
CA TYR A 260 10.05 27.13 -16.47
C TYR A 260 8.71 27.69 -16.94
N VAL A 261 8.20 27.10 -18.02
CA VAL A 261 6.82 27.34 -18.50
C VAL A 261 5.83 26.47 -17.73
N ASP A 262 6.24 25.26 -17.35
CA ASP A 262 5.39 24.29 -16.67
C ASP A 262 5.93 23.93 -15.27
N ARG A 263 5.00 23.75 -14.32
CA ARG A 263 5.31 23.41 -12.93
C ARG A 263 5.94 22.01 -12.77
N ARG A 264 5.69 21.10 -13.71
CA ARG A 264 6.14 19.71 -13.60
C ARG A 264 7.64 19.59 -13.83
N ALA A 265 8.17 20.26 -14.85
CA ALA A 265 9.60 20.37 -15.14
C ALA A 265 10.34 21.03 -13.98
N ALA A 266 9.81 22.15 -13.47
CA ALA A 266 10.28 22.83 -12.27
C ALA A 266 10.37 21.87 -11.07
N THR A 267 9.30 21.14 -10.80
CA THR A 267 9.22 20.15 -9.70
C THR A 267 10.25 19.04 -9.86
N ASN A 268 10.43 18.50 -11.06
CA ASN A 268 11.37 17.42 -11.33
C ASN A 268 12.82 17.84 -11.04
N ASP A 269 13.20 19.05 -11.45
CA ASP A 269 14.55 19.56 -11.26
C ASP A 269 14.84 19.85 -9.78
N VAL A 270 13.89 20.42 -9.04
CA VAL A 270 14.03 20.60 -7.58
C VAL A 270 14.08 19.28 -6.83
N VAL A 271 13.26 18.30 -7.20
CA VAL A 271 13.34 16.94 -6.62
C VAL A 271 14.69 16.31 -6.91
N ASN A 272 15.25 16.49 -8.12
CA ASN A 272 16.59 15.99 -8.45
C ASN A 272 17.68 16.70 -7.63
N LEU A 273 17.59 18.02 -7.46
CA LEU A 273 18.51 18.79 -6.60
C LEU A 273 18.48 18.27 -5.16
N LEU A 274 17.29 18.15 -4.55
CA LEU A 274 17.14 17.62 -3.20
C LEU A 274 17.74 16.22 -3.06
N ARG A 275 17.50 15.34 -4.05
CA ARG A 275 18.08 14.00 -4.10
C ARG A 275 19.61 14.05 -4.12
N GLN A 276 20.21 14.90 -4.96
CA GLN A 276 21.68 15.08 -5.02
C GLN A 276 22.25 15.58 -3.68
N HIS A 277 21.55 16.45 -2.95
CA HIS A 277 22.01 16.88 -1.62
C HIS A 277 22.04 15.72 -0.63
N PHE A 278 21.04 14.83 -0.66
CA PHE A 278 21.07 13.62 0.16
C PHE A 278 22.23 12.70 -0.22
N ASP A 279 22.50 12.53 -1.52
CA ASP A 279 23.64 11.75 -2.02
C ASP A 279 24.98 12.27 -1.47
N VAL A 280 25.18 13.59 -1.49
CA VAL A 280 26.39 14.23 -0.94
C VAL A 280 26.54 13.93 0.54
N VAL A 281 25.46 14.02 1.33
CA VAL A 281 25.50 13.70 2.76
C VAL A 281 25.81 12.23 3.00
N ALA A 282 25.14 11.32 2.28
CA ALA A 282 25.37 9.89 2.42
C ALA A 282 26.83 9.52 2.08
N ALA A 283 27.38 10.09 1.01
CA ALA A 283 28.79 9.91 0.64
C ALA A 283 29.75 10.47 1.70
N ALA A 284 29.49 11.69 2.20
CA ALA A 284 30.30 12.31 3.25
C ALA A 284 30.27 11.52 4.57
N LYS A 285 29.16 10.81 4.84
CA LYS A 285 29.01 9.89 5.96
C LYS A 285 29.58 8.49 5.70
N GLY A 286 30.22 8.26 4.56
CA GLY A 286 30.92 7.02 4.24
C GLY A 286 30.03 5.90 3.69
N LEU A 287 28.73 6.16 3.45
CA LEU A 287 27.87 5.20 2.76
C LEU A 287 28.33 5.03 1.31
N ARG A 288 28.02 3.87 0.72
CA ARG A 288 28.40 3.53 -0.66
C ARG A 288 27.18 3.49 -1.57
N PRO A 289 27.28 4.00 -2.81
CA PRO A 289 26.16 4.01 -3.73
C PRO A 289 25.91 2.61 -4.32
N LEU A 290 24.63 2.29 -4.55
CA LEU A 290 24.13 1.14 -5.28
C LEU A 290 23.13 1.65 -6.32
N ARG A 291 23.43 1.46 -7.61
CA ARG A 291 22.54 1.87 -8.70
C ARG A 291 21.55 0.75 -9.03
N TYR A 292 20.27 1.08 -9.04
CA TYR A 292 19.21 0.16 -9.44
C TYR A 292 18.89 0.30 -10.93
N ALA A 293 18.32 -0.74 -11.53
CA ALA A 293 17.88 -0.74 -12.93
C ALA A 293 16.83 0.36 -13.22
N SER A 294 16.08 0.79 -12.21
CA SER A 294 15.13 1.92 -12.29
C SER A 294 15.81 3.29 -12.46
N GLY A 295 17.14 3.36 -12.38
CA GLY A 295 17.90 4.62 -12.34
C GLY A 295 18.00 5.24 -10.94
N GLU A 296 17.31 4.67 -9.94
CA GLU A 296 17.44 5.12 -8.56
C GLU A 296 18.81 4.75 -7.97
N THR A 297 19.32 5.61 -7.08
CA THR A 297 20.53 5.33 -6.30
C THR A 297 20.15 5.08 -4.86
N GLY A 298 20.51 3.92 -4.34
CA GLY A 298 20.50 3.63 -2.91
C GLY A 298 21.88 3.83 -2.29
N TRP A 299 21.91 4.02 -0.98
CA TRP A 299 23.14 4.24 -0.21
C TRP A 299 23.23 3.20 0.90
N TYR A 300 24.19 2.28 0.80
CA TYR A 300 24.35 1.21 1.77
C TYR A 300 25.49 1.45 2.74
N PHE A 301 25.36 0.86 3.93
CA PHE A 301 26.37 0.89 4.99
C PHE A 301 27.44 -0.16 4.70
N PRO A 302 28.69 0.23 4.32
CA PRO A 302 29.78 -0.73 4.21
C PRO A 302 30.17 -1.29 5.59
N ASP A 303 30.80 -2.45 5.62
CA ASP A 303 31.22 -3.10 6.86
C ASP A 303 32.21 -2.21 7.63
N GLY A 304 32.03 -2.12 8.94
CA GLY A 304 32.87 -1.35 9.85
C GLY A 304 32.63 0.17 9.82
N LEU A 305 31.66 0.66 9.03
CA LEU A 305 31.33 2.09 9.03
C LEU A 305 30.75 2.54 10.38
N ALA A 306 29.82 1.76 10.91
CA ALA A 306 29.37 1.89 12.28
C ALA A 306 30.18 0.92 13.16
N THR A 307 30.46 1.31 14.40
CA THR A 307 31.14 0.43 15.36
C THR A 307 30.35 -0.87 15.51
N ASP A 308 31.01 -2.00 15.26
CA ASP A 308 30.42 -3.35 15.24
C ASP A 308 29.19 -3.49 14.33
N ASP A 309 29.16 -2.72 13.22
CA ASP A 309 28.03 -2.62 12.29
C ASP A 309 26.69 -2.32 12.96
N ARG A 310 26.74 -1.55 14.06
CA ARG A 310 25.58 -1.33 14.91
C ARG A 310 25.42 0.12 15.29
N ILE A 311 24.18 0.56 15.28
CA ILE A 311 23.82 1.91 15.69
C ILE A 311 22.83 1.79 16.84
N SER A 312 23.00 2.64 17.85
CA SER A 312 22.05 2.77 18.94
C SER A 312 21.87 4.21 19.36
N PHE A 313 20.66 4.57 19.74
CA PHE A 313 20.34 5.90 20.24
C PHE A 313 19.12 5.85 21.17
N VAL A 314 18.87 6.94 21.88
CA VAL A 314 17.65 7.14 22.67
C VAL A 314 16.67 7.94 21.83
N ALA A 315 15.52 7.34 21.54
CA ALA A 315 14.44 7.97 20.79
C ALA A 315 13.79 9.12 21.60
N PRO A 316 13.09 10.06 20.96
CA PRO A 316 12.39 11.15 21.64
C PRO A 316 11.33 10.69 22.66
N ASP A 317 10.83 9.47 22.51
CA ASP A 317 9.90 8.83 23.45
C ASP A 317 10.61 8.10 24.62
N GLY A 318 11.94 8.24 24.72
CA GLY A 318 12.77 7.64 25.78
C GLY A 318 13.21 6.21 25.51
N ARG A 319 12.70 5.54 24.47
CA ARG A 319 13.09 4.15 24.16
C ARG A 319 14.53 4.11 23.65
N ARG A 320 15.31 3.15 24.14
CA ARG A 320 16.63 2.86 23.58
C ARG A 320 16.48 1.95 22.35
N ILE A 321 16.76 2.48 21.17
CA ILE A 321 16.73 1.73 19.93
C ILE A 321 18.16 1.30 19.58
N ARG A 322 18.32 0.02 19.21
CA ARG A 322 19.60 -0.58 18.83
C ARG A 322 19.36 -1.59 17.72
N ARG A 323 20.04 -1.41 16.58
CA ARG A 323 19.95 -2.32 15.43
C ARG A 323 21.28 -2.42 14.69
N THR A 324 21.52 -3.59 14.13
CA THR A 324 22.61 -3.86 13.18
C THR A 324 22.24 -3.31 11.80
N VAL A 325 23.24 -2.83 11.07
CA VAL A 325 23.11 -2.35 9.68
C VAL A 325 23.82 -3.25 8.68
N ALA A 326 24.48 -4.31 9.13
CA ALA A 326 25.02 -5.36 8.28
C ALA A 326 25.04 -6.70 9.02
N GLY A 327 25.10 -7.80 8.27
CA GLY A 327 25.05 -9.16 8.80
C GLY A 327 25.25 -10.21 7.72
N LYS A 328 25.29 -11.49 8.08
CA LYS A 328 25.42 -12.60 7.12
C LYS A 328 24.09 -13.31 6.87
N PHE A 329 23.95 -13.89 5.68
CA PHE A 329 22.84 -14.78 5.33
C PHE A 329 23.38 -15.89 4.42
N LYS A 330 23.54 -17.10 4.97
CA LYS A 330 24.31 -18.18 4.32
C LYS A 330 25.70 -17.67 3.91
N SER A 331 26.08 -17.83 2.64
CA SER A 331 27.34 -17.32 2.06
C SER A 331 27.31 -15.83 1.71
N LEU A 332 26.15 -15.17 1.80
CA LEU A 332 25.98 -13.76 1.43
C LEU A 332 26.22 -12.82 2.61
N ARG A 333 26.67 -11.62 2.29
CA ARG A 333 26.74 -10.50 3.22
C ARG A 333 25.63 -9.50 2.87
N TRP A 334 24.79 -9.18 3.84
CA TRP A 334 23.74 -8.19 3.69
C TRP A 334 24.11 -6.88 4.38
N ARG A 335 23.70 -5.76 3.78
CA ARG A 335 23.95 -4.40 4.29
C ARG A 335 22.71 -3.55 4.10
N LEU A 336 22.31 -2.82 5.14
CA LEU A 336 21.20 -1.86 5.07
C LEU A 336 21.51 -0.83 3.98
N CYS A 337 20.51 -0.55 3.15
CA CYS A 337 20.56 0.39 2.05
C CYS A 337 19.40 1.37 2.16
N LEU A 338 19.67 2.66 2.02
CA LEU A 338 18.68 3.72 2.10
C LEU A 338 18.37 4.24 0.70
N LEU A 339 17.09 4.32 0.35
CA LEU A 339 16.64 5.04 -0.83
C LEU A 339 15.89 6.29 -0.41
N ALA A 340 16.49 7.45 -0.68
CA ALA A 340 15.91 8.75 -0.40
C ALA A 340 15.05 9.23 -1.56
N LYS A 341 13.76 9.46 -1.30
CA LYS A 341 12.80 9.93 -2.31
C LYS A 341 12.19 11.27 -1.86
N PRO A 342 12.72 12.41 -2.32
CA PRO A 342 12.14 13.72 -2.02
C PRO A 342 10.72 13.82 -2.58
N ARG A 343 9.82 14.45 -1.83
CA ARG A 343 8.47 14.82 -2.25
C ARG A 343 8.22 16.27 -1.82
N LEU A 344 7.50 17.00 -2.66
CA LEU A 344 7.14 18.40 -2.41
C LEU A 344 5.66 18.59 -2.05
N TRP A 345 4.87 17.51 -2.11
CA TRP A 345 3.43 17.50 -1.83
C TRP A 345 3.06 16.32 -0.94
N PRO A 346 2.14 16.48 0.05
CA PRO A 346 1.44 17.72 0.40
C PRO A 346 2.34 18.78 1.04
N GLU A 347 3.42 18.36 1.69
CA GLU A 347 4.47 19.24 2.23
C GLU A 347 5.86 18.73 1.81
N PRO A 348 6.89 19.59 1.78
CA PRO A 348 8.26 19.18 1.50
C PRO A 348 8.80 18.16 2.51
N MET A 349 9.21 17.01 2.01
CA MET A 349 9.65 15.89 2.84
C MET A 349 10.53 14.91 2.07
N PHE A 350 11.18 14.01 2.81
CA PHE A 350 11.86 12.85 2.26
C PHE A 350 11.14 11.58 2.69
N ARG A 351 10.71 10.79 1.72
CA ARG A 351 10.28 9.42 1.95
C ARG A 351 11.51 8.52 1.87
N ILE A 352 11.96 8.01 3.01
CA ILE A 352 13.13 7.13 3.07
C ILE A 352 12.64 5.68 3.04
N HIS A 353 13.20 4.88 2.14
CA HIS A 353 12.93 3.44 2.11
C HIS A 353 14.14 2.68 2.60
N GLY A 354 13.90 1.75 3.54
CA GLY A 354 14.88 0.73 3.88
C GLY A 354 14.91 -0.35 2.80
N ASN A 355 16.10 -0.74 2.41
CA ASN A 355 16.37 -1.83 1.49
C ASN A 355 17.64 -2.57 1.93
N VAL A 356 18.04 -3.60 1.21
CA VAL A 356 19.26 -4.36 1.49
C VAL A 356 20.11 -4.43 0.23
N ALA A 357 21.39 -4.09 0.38
CA ALA A 357 22.44 -4.43 -0.57
C ALA A 357 22.99 -5.81 -0.20
N LEU A 358 23.05 -6.71 -1.18
CA LEU A 358 23.61 -8.05 -1.02
C LEU A 358 24.94 -8.11 -1.76
N SER A 359 25.94 -8.74 -1.16
CA SER A 359 27.15 -9.12 -1.85
C SER A 359 27.52 -10.57 -1.58
N ASP A 360 28.19 -11.18 -2.53
CA ASP A 360 28.96 -12.40 -2.35
C ASP A 360 30.46 -12.05 -2.29
N GLY A 361 31.34 -13.06 -2.23
CA GLY A 361 32.79 -12.86 -2.25
C GLY A 361 33.33 -12.22 -3.54
N ALA A 362 32.52 -12.13 -4.61
CA ALA A 362 32.90 -11.57 -5.90
C ALA A 362 32.39 -10.12 -6.12
N GLY A 363 31.29 -9.72 -5.46
CA GLY A 363 30.79 -8.35 -5.56
C GLY A 363 29.35 -8.17 -5.13
N LEU A 364 28.77 -7.00 -5.42
CA LEU A 364 27.35 -6.72 -5.18
C LEU A 364 26.48 -7.51 -6.16
N LEU A 365 25.40 -8.11 -5.66
CA LEU A 365 24.39 -8.77 -6.47
C LEU A 365 23.41 -7.74 -7.03
N ASP A 366 22.95 -7.97 -8.26
CA ASP A 366 21.93 -7.16 -8.93
C ASP A 366 20.81 -8.01 -9.56
N GLY A 367 19.84 -7.35 -10.19
CA GLY A 367 18.77 -7.99 -10.94
C GLY A 367 17.79 -8.85 -10.14
N GLU A 368 17.16 -9.81 -10.83
CA GLU A 368 16.12 -10.68 -10.26
C GLU A 368 16.64 -11.57 -9.13
N ARG A 369 17.89 -12.06 -9.26
CA ARG A 369 18.55 -12.89 -8.24
C ARG A 369 18.69 -12.14 -6.91
N ALA A 370 19.14 -10.88 -6.95
CA ALA A 370 19.20 -10.05 -5.76
C ALA A 370 17.81 -9.82 -5.14
N HIS A 371 16.79 -9.60 -5.96
CA HIS A 371 15.42 -9.40 -5.49
C HIS A 371 14.83 -10.65 -4.80
N ALA A 372 15.01 -11.83 -5.38
CA ALA A 372 14.54 -13.10 -4.81
C ALA A 372 15.24 -13.40 -3.48
N ARG A 373 16.58 -13.34 -3.44
CA ARG A 373 17.38 -13.59 -2.23
C ARG A 373 17.07 -12.58 -1.13
N ARG A 374 16.85 -11.30 -1.47
CA ARG A 374 16.45 -10.27 -0.50
C ARG A 374 15.10 -10.58 0.15
N ARG A 375 14.07 -10.94 -0.63
CA ARG A 375 12.74 -11.26 -0.08
C ARG A 375 12.82 -12.42 0.92
N ARG A 376 13.67 -13.40 0.64
CA ARG A 376 13.91 -14.54 1.54
C ARG A 376 14.66 -14.12 2.79
N LEU A 377 15.69 -13.30 2.66
CA LEU A 377 16.48 -12.80 3.78
C LEU A 377 15.65 -11.95 4.75
N THR A 378 14.82 -11.04 4.22
CA THR A 378 14.06 -10.10 5.04
C THR A 378 12.67 -10.64 5.39
N ARG A 379 12.48 -11.96 5.37
CA ARG A 379 11.16 -12.58 5.55
C ARG A 379 10.64 -12.44 6.98
N SER A 380 11.52 -12.61 7.96
CA SER A 380 11.25 -12.41 9.38
C SER A 380 11.41 -10.94 9.81
N TRP A 381 11.72 -10.02 8.88
CA TRP A 381 11.85 -8.60 9.18
C TRP A 381 10.49 -7.91 9.07
N TRP A 382 9.80 -7.85 10.19
CA TRP A 382 8.54 -7.13 10.34
C TRP A 382 8.75 -5.62 10.45
N ASN A 383 7.64 -4.89 10.63
CA ASN A 383 7.65 -3.43 10.61
C ASN A 383 8.56 -2.83 11.68
N ASP A 384 8.67 -3.42 12.86
CA ASP A 384 9.53 -2.97 13.95
C ASP A 384 11.02 -3.05 13.56
N VAL A 385 11.43 -4.15 12.91
CA VAL A 385 12.80 -4.37 12.46
C VAL A 385 13.20 -3.34 11.41
N TRP A 386 12.35 -3.12 10.40
CA TRP A 386 12.58 -2.11 9.38
C TRP A 386 12.55 -0.68 9.93
N ARG A 387 11.57 -0.38 10.76
CA ARG A 387 11.40 0.92 11.42
C ARG A 387 12.66 1.27 12.21
N ASP A 388 13.08 0.38 13.11
CA ASP A 388 14.19 0.65 14.02
C ASP A 388 15.52 0.79 13.27
N ARG A 389 15.74 -0.02 12.22
CA ARG A 389 16.91 0.13 11.33
C ARG A 389 16.92 1.46 10.62
N LEU A 390 15.78 1.86 10.08
CA LEU A 390 15.63 3.12 9.38
C LEU A 390 15.88 4.30 10.32
N LEU A 391 15.32 4.26 11.54
CA LEU A 391 15.55 5.27 12.56
C LEU A 391 17.02 5.37 12.98
N CYS A 392 17.67 4.22 13.22
CA CYS A 392 19.10 4.16 13.48
C CYS A 392 19.92 4.79 12.34
N ALA A 393 19.59 4.46 11.09
CA ALA A 393 20.31 4.96 9.93
C ALA A 393 20.16 6.48 9.78
N MET A 394 18.95 7.02 9.97
CA MET A 394 18.71 8.47 9.94
C MET A 394 19.41 9.20 11.09
N ARG A 395 19.50 8.58 12.27
CA ARG A 395 20.28 9.12 13.39
C ARG A 395 21.76 9.19 13.05
N PHE A 396 22.34 8.13 12.49
CA PHE A 396 23.75 8.09 12.08
C PHE A 396 24.08 9.19 11.07
N LEU A 397 23.19 9.45 10.11
CA LEU A 397 23.39 10.52 9.12
C LEU A 397 23.39 11.93 9.73
N ALA A 398 22.81 12.12 10.91
CA ALA A 398 22.75 13.42 11.58
C ALA A 398 23.89 13.69 12.58
N GLU A 399 24.64 12.66 13.01
CA GLU A 399 25.66 12.85 14.04
C GLU A 399 26.74 13.85 13.60
N PRO A 400 27.26 14.72 14.50
CA PRO A 400 26.97 14.81 15.93
C PRO A 400 25.69 15.59 16.29
N GLY A 401 25.00 16.20 15.33
CA GLY A 401 23.81 17.03 15.54
C GLY A 401 22.53 16.22 15.78
N ASP A 402 21.39 16.91 15.76
CA ASP A 402 20.02 16.37 15.88
C ASP A 402 19.23 16.41 14.57
N ARG A 403 19.86 16.91 13.50
CA ARG A 403 19.28 17.06 12.16
C ARG A 403 20.30 16.65 11.11
N ILE A 404 19.81 16.16 9.97
CA ILE A 404 20.65 15.89 8.81
C ILE A 404 20.77 17.18 8.01
N GLU A 405 21.92 17.83 8.10
CA GLU A 405 22.21 19.03 7.32
C GLU A 405 22.47 18.64 5.86
N LEU A 406 21.63 19.14 4.96
CA LEU A 406 21.83 19.01 3.53
C LEU A 406 22.69 20.20 3.09
N ALA A 407 23.80 19.97 2.39
CA ALA A 407 24.84 20.98 2.24
C ALA A 407 24.40 22.21 1.43
N THR A 408 24.46 23.40 2.03
CA THR A 408 24.60 24.71 1.32
C THR A 408 25.53 25.63 2.12
N ASN A 409 26.41 26.35 1.44
CA ASN A 409 27.29 27.34 2.05
C ASN A 409 26.46 28.50 2.62
N GLY A 410 26.32 28.55 3.95
CA GLY A 410 25.73 29.68 4.68
C GLY A 410 24.21 29.62 4.89
N GLU A 411 23.46 28.86 4.10
CA GLU A 411 22.02 28.66 4.28
C GLU A 411 21.73 27.32 4.98
N ARG A 412 20.78 27.32 5.92
CA ARG A 412 20.42 26.15 6.73
C ARG A 412 19.19 25.47 6.15
N PHE A 413 19.38 24.27 5.62
CA PHE A 413 18.29 23.38 5.26
C PHE A 413 18.67 21.93 5.56
N GLY A 414 17.68 21.07 5.73
CA GLY A 414 17.96 19.73 6.23
C GLY A 414 16.75 18.95 6.66
N LEU A 415 16.99 17.72 7.09
CA LEU A 415 15.95 16.76 7.43
C LEU A 415 15.87 16.56 8.94
N THR A 416 14.67 16.29 9.44
CA THR A 416 14.50 15.70 10.76
C THR A 416 15.10 14.29 10.80
N THR A 417 15.51 13.83 11.97
CA THR A 417 15.94 12.44 12.19
C THR A 417 14.83 11.54 12.70
N TRP A 418 13.74 12.15 13.20
CA TRP A 418 12.52 11.45 13.59
C TRP A 418 11.46 11.64 12.51
N PRO A 419 10.76 10.56 12.09
CA PRO A 419 9.76 10.68 11.06
C PRO A 419 8.48 11.34 11.60
N THR A 420 7.66 11.84 10.69
CA THR A 420 6.32 12.32 10.99
C THR A 420 5.51 11.22 11.66
N THR A 421 4.72 11.59 12.65
CA THR A 421 3.78 10.70 13.33
C THR A 421 2.36 10.99 12.89
N ILE A 422 1.55 9.94 12.76
CA ILE A 422 0.12 10.05 12.45
C ILE A 422 -0.66 9.47 13.61
N GLU A 423 -1.71 10.16 14.06
CA GLU A 423 -2.69 9.59 14.97
C GLU A 423 -3.74 8.83 14.15
N PHE A 424 -3.85 7.54 14.42
CA PHE A 424 -4.84 6.67 13.81
C PHE A 424 -5.96 6.41 14.82
N PRO A 425 -7.25 6.45 14.42
CA PRO A 425 -8.37 6.47 15.37
C PRO A 425 -8.65 5.12 16.05
N VAL A 426 -8.02 4.05 15.57
CA VAL A 426 -8.16 2.67 16.07
C VAL A 426 -6.77 2.05 16.17
N SER A 427 -6.65 0.97 16.93
CA SER A 427 -5.39 0.25 17.12
C SER A 427 -5.57 -1.25 16.91
N TYR A 428 -4.48 -2.00 16.98
CA TYR A 428 -4.46 -3.45 16.84
C TYR A 428 -4.15 -4.14 18.18
N ALA A 429 -4.97 -5.10 18.59
CA ALA A 429 -4.71 -6.00 19.71
C ALA A 429 -3.61 -6.99 19.32
N ALA A 430 -2.39 -6.72 19.77
CA ALA A 430 -1.23 -7.57 19.54
C ALA A 430 -1.21 -8.78 20.49
N ASP A 431 -2.25 -9.61 20.42
CA ASP A 431 -2.35 -10.88 21.18
C ASP A 431 -1.57 -12.02 20.49
N ASP A 432 -1.08 -11.78 19.28
CA ASP A 432 -0.23 -12.72 18.56
C ASP A 432 1.12 -12.89 19.27
N PRO A 433 1.61 -14.13 19.45
CA PRO A 433 2.95 -14.35 19.95
C PRO A 433 3.96 -13.67 19.04
N GLU A 434 4.98 -13.04 19.64
CA GLU A 434 6.01 -12.32 18.91
C GLU A 434 6.61 -13.25 17.84
N PRO A 435 6.56 -12.87 16.56
CA PRO A 435 6.97 -13.78 15.50
C PRO A 435 8.45 -14.12 15.66
N PRO A 436 8.83 -15.39 15.43
CA PRO A 436 10.20 -15.82 15.65
C PRO A 436 11.17 -15.02 14.78
N SER A 437 12.17 -14.38 15.41
CA SER A 437 13.28 -13.74 14.71
C SER A 437 14.27 -14.80 14.23
N GLU A 438 14.63 -14.76 12.96
CA GLU A 438 15.70 -15.58 12.38
C GLU A 438 17.08 -14.91 12.50
N GLU A 439 17.12 -13.70 13.07
CA GLU A 439 18.31 -12.86 13.18
C GLU A 439 18.91 -12.93 14.59
N ASN A 440 20.21 -13.20 14.68
CA ASN A 440 20.96 -13.17 15.94
C ASN A 440 21.49 -11.76 16.28
N ASP A 441 22.13 -11.62 17.46
CA ASP A 441 22.68 -10.33 17.94
C ASP A 441 23.78 -9.71 17.06
N ARG A 442 24.37 -10.47 16.13
CA ARG A 442 25.38 -10.00 15.17
C ARG A 442 24.78 -9.60 13.83
N GLY A 443 23.46 -9.74 13.67
CA GLY A 443 22.77 -9.52 12.42
C GLY A 443 22.80 -10.73 11.47
N ASP A 444 23.34 -11.87 11.89
CA ASP A 444 23.36 -13.04 11.02
C ASP A 444 21.97 -13.71 11.04
N ILE A 445 21.47 -14.01 9.84
CA ILE A 445 20.14 -14.57 9.62
C ILE A 445 20.26 -16.05 9.26
N VAL A 446 19.56 -16.89 10.03
CA VAL A 446 19.46 -18.33 9.81
C VAL A 446 17.98 -18.70 9.65
N PRO A 447 17.53 -19.02 8.42
CA PRO A 447 16.13 -19.38 8.19
C PRO A 447 15.64 -20.53 9.04
N SER A 448 14.46 -20.41 9.62
CA SER A 448 13.82 -21.54 10.30
C SER A 448 13.22 -22.53 9.29
N PRO A 449 13.13 -23.83 9.64
CA PRO A 449 12.47 -24.83 8.79
C PRO A 449 11.01 -24.46 8.48
N GLU A 450 10.30 -23.87 9.44
CA GLU A 450 8.89 -23.44 9.32
C GLU A 450 8.70 -22.38 8.23
N PHE A 451 9.60 -21.40 8.16
CA PHE A 451 9.58 -20.42 7.08
C PHE A 451 10.08 -21.04 5.77
N SER A 452 11.01 -21.99 5.77
CA SER A 452 11.50 -22.58 4.51
C SER A 452 10.43 -23.34 3.70
N ALA A 453 9.39 -23.87 4.34
CA ALA A 453 8.42 -24.77 3.72
C ALA A 453 7.21 -24.08 3.03
N THR A 454 6.96 -22.80 3.31
CA THR A 454 5.67 -22.15 2.97
C THR A 454 5.61 -21.53 1.57
N PHE A 455 6.71 -21.48 0.83
CA PHE A 455 6.75 -20.96 -0.54
C PHE A 455 7.65 -21.89 -1.35
N ASP A 456 7.11 -22.47 -2.43
CA ASP A 456 7.88 -23.31 -3.36
C ASP A 456 9.16 -22.56 -3.76
N ASP A 457 10.30 -23.23 -3.56
CA ASP A 457 11.63 -22.75 -3.90
C ASP A 457 11.93 -23.23 -5.34
N PRO A 458 11.74 -22.40 -6.39
CA PRO A 458 12.10 -22.82 -7.74
C PRO A 458 13.62 -22.85 -7.98
N GLU A 459 14.44 -22.52 -6.98
CA GLU A 459 15.91 -22.48 -7.11
C GLU A 459 16.57 -23.19 -5.91
N SER A 460 16.31 -24.50 -5.81
CA SER A 460 17.13 -25.44 -5.04
C SER A 460 18.37 -25.91 -5.81
N ASP A 461 18.86 -25.14 -6.78
CA ASP A 461 20.16 -25.37 -7.40
C ASP A 461 21.05 -24.18 -7.06
N ASP A 462 21.95 -24.40 -6.09
CA ASP A 462 23.34 -23.95 -6.11
C ASP A 462 23.98 -24.28 -4.74
N GLU A 463 24.83 -25.32 -4.76
CA GLU A 463 25.93 -25.51 -3.82
C GLU A 463 26.85 -24.29 -3.76
#